data_AF-A0AA49JCS1-F1
#
_entry.id   AF-A0AA49JCS1-F1
#
_cell.length_a   1.000
_cell.length_b   1.000
_cell.length_c   1.000
_cell.angle_alpha   90.00
_cell.angle_beta   90.00
_cell.angle_gamma   90.00
#
_symmetry.space_group_name_H-M   'P 1'
#
loop_
_entity.id
_entity.type
_entity.pdbx_description
1 polymer ?
#
loop_
_entity_poly.entity_id
_entity_poly.type
_entity_poly.pdbx_seq_one_letter_code
_entity_poly.pdbx_strand_id
1 'polypeptide(L)'
;MKKNDPSSMPHQGDGDKSSKKIQYTCSMHPEVVSDQPGKCPKCGMTLVKKEEAKNEMSDHQMEGMGTRGVTRPMMDMEGHEHKGMDMGSMKMGMDDRMKMLKNHHKQTLWVYWVIVLLGFWMITSPLTFDYGKNVVEPSGGRDVWLSLADRIAAMRWSDIISGILLVIFGWRSLKPNRPYSVWICCFIGVWISMAPFIFWSPTAVAYYNGTMVGALIIALTILIPGMPNMISFMKMGGDVPTGWSYNPSSWPQRSIMIGLAFIGWLASRYLGAFQLGYIDYAWDPFFGEGTMTVLDSDMSHSFPISDAALGTLAYTLEFLMGYMGGTSRWRTMPWMVTLFGILVIPLGFVSIFLIVSQPLSVGAWCSICLFSAIVMLPMIPLQIDEVIAMWQHMVQRKQKGDSLWIVFWKGGDALSTEMDQRSPEMAEFNDSPWKVFKSSIWGMSFPWMLTVSTVLGIWLMVSPTVFGVGIETPFADLNHLGGALAIVFAVMAMAEVIRSLRYLNVLLGLVLAVLPWFIEDINIAFTLSTSLTGILVMALSFSKGKIKEKYGLWDKYVV
;
A
#
# COMPACT_ATOMS: atom_id res chain seq x y z
N MET A 1 -24.62 -88.42 24.16
CA MET A 1 -23.89 -88.98 22.99
C MET A 1 -22.49 -88.35 22.96
N LYS A 2 -21.43 -89.19 23.02
CA LYS A 2 -20.01 -89.00 22.59
C LYS A 2 -19.25 -87.72 23.04
N LYS A 3 -18.22 -87.80 23.91
CA LYS A 3 -16.82 -88.29 23.80
C LYS A 3 -15.79 -87.21 23.33
N ASN A 4 -14.79 -86.98 24.20
CA ASN A 4 -13.34 -86.79 23.98
C ASN A 4 -12.67 -85.39 24.08
N ASP A 5 -11.82 -85.30 25.12
CA ASP A 5 -10.56 -84.57 25.38
C ASP A 5 -9.45 -84.69 24.28
N PRO A 6 -8.21 -84.11 24.38
CA PRO A 6 -7.63 -83.10 25.31
C PRO A 6 -6.65 -82.05 24.67
N SER A 7 -5.93 -81.29 25.54
CA SER A 7 -4.61 -80.57 25.43
C SER A 7 -4.64 -79.01 25.36
N SER A 8 -4.38 -78.24 26.44
CA SER A 8 -3.15 -77.94 27.25
C SER A 8 -2.16 -76.99 26.54
N MET A 9 -1.64 -75.84 27.02
CA MET A 9 -1.61 -74.98 28.25
C MET A 9 -0.58 -73.83 27.91
N PRO A 10 -0.21 -72.83 28.76
CA PRO A 10 -0.96 -71.97 29.71
C PRO A 10 -0.45 -70.48 29.75
N HIS A 11 -0.86 -69.78 30.84
CA HIS A 11 -0.55 -68.42 31.36
C HIS A 11 -1.56 -67.32 30.97
N GLN A 12 -2.54 -66.87 31.78
CA GLN A 12 -2.71 -66.68 33.25
C GLN A 12 -1.95 -65.46 33.83
N GLY A 13 -2.68 -64.54 34.48
CA GLY A 13 -2.12 -63.43 35.27
C GLY A 13 -3.16 -62.40 35.73
N ASP A 14 -3.40 -62.34 37.04
CA ASP A 14 -4.49 -61.72 37.78
C ASP A 14 -4.51 -60.18 37.89
N GLY A 15 -5.69 -59.64 38.23
CA GLY A 15 -5.93 -58.22 38.52
C GLY A 15 -6.20 -57.94 40.00
N ASP A 16 -5.47 -56.97 40.55
CA ASP A 16 -5.69 -56.35 41.86
C ASP A 16 -6.27 -54.92 41.67
N LYS A 17 -7.31 -54.56 42.43
CA LYS A 17 -8.02 -53.27 42.34
C LYS A 17 -7.69 -52.38 43.55
N SER A 18 -6.87 -51.35 43.33
CA SER A 18 -6.66 -50.23 44.26
C SER A 18 -7.72 -49.13 44.06
N SER A 19 -8.46 -48.78 45.11
CA SER A 19 -9.41 -47.66 45.13
C SER A 19 -8.69 -46.34 45.45
N LYS A 20 -8.66 -45.39 44.51
CA LYS A 20 -8.08 -44.04 44.71
C LYS A 20 -8.91 -43.20 45.70
N LYS A 21 -8.28 -42.65 46.74
CA LYS A 21 -8.87 -41.66 47.66
C LYS A 21 -8.79 -40.26 47.04
N ILE A 22 -9.91 -39.53 46.99
CA ILE A 22 -9.99 -38.16 46.47
C ILE A 22 -9.67 -37.18 47.60
N GLN A 23 -8.69 -36.29 47.39
CA GLN A 23 -8.32 -35.23 48.36
C GLN A 23 -8.80 -33.85 47.88
N TYR A 24 -8.99 -32.92 48.81
CA TYR A 24 -9.44 -31.53 48.60
C TYR A 24 -8.43 -30.55 49.23
N THR A 25 -8.20 -29.39 48.62
CA THR A 25 -7.27 -28.37 49.09
C THR A 25 -7.81 -26.94 48.89
N CYS A 26 -7.29 -25.95 49.62
CA CYS A 26 -7.70 -24.55 49.50
C CYS A 26 -6.85 -23.82 48.45
N SER A 27 -7.48 -23.15 47.49
CA SER A 27 -6.79 -22.37 46.44
C SER A 27 -5.83 -21.31 46.99
N MET A 28 -6.17 -20.68 48.12
CA MET A 28 -5.35 -19.67 48.79
C MET A 28 -4.35 -20.25 49.80
N HIS A 29 -4.55 -21.49 50.27
CA HIS A 29 -3.71 -22.12 51.28
C HIS A 29 -3.46 -23.59 50.90
N PRO A 30 -2.55 -23.87 49.95
CA PRO A 30 -2.32 -25.21 49.42
C PRO A 30 -1.86 -26.24 50.46
N GLU A 31 -1.36 -25.78 51.60
CA GLU A 31 -0.99 -26.59 52.77
C GLU A 31 -2.21 -27.24 53.46
N VAL A 32 -3.39 -26.66 53.29
CA VAL A 32 -4.63 -27.20 53.85
C VAL A 32 -5.16 -28.27 52.92
N VAL A 33 -5.06 -29.53 53.32
CA VAL A 33 -5.57 -30.70 52.59
C VAL A 33 -6.58 -31.45 53.47
N SER A 34 -7.70 -31.87 52.88
CA SER A 34 -8.75 -32.63 53.55
C SER A 34 -9.26 -33.76 52.66
N ASP A 35 -9.64 -34.88 53.25
CA ASP A 35 -10.24 -36.02 52.53
C ASP A 35 -11.75 -35.80 52.26
N GLN A 36 -12.33 -34.71 52.74
CA GLN A 36 -13.75 -34.37 52.59
C GLN A 36 -13.95 -32.94 52.05
N PRO A 37 -15.03 -32.68 51.29
CA PRO A 37 -15.39 -31.31 50.90
C PRO A 37 -15.78 -30.48 52.12
N GLY A 38 -15.36 -29.21 52.16
CA GLY A 38 -15.61 -28.33 53.29
C GLY A 38 -15.10 -26.90 53.06
N LYS A 39 -15.09 -26.08 54.10
CA LYS A 39 -14.52 -24.72 54.06
C LYS A 39 -13.14 -24.71 54.71
N CYS A 40 -12.23 -23.92 54.15
CA CYS A 40 -10.90 -23.72 54.68
C CYS A 40 -10.97 -23.05 56.06
N PRO A 41 -10.34 -23.60 57.11
CA PRO A 41 -10.34 -23.01 58.44
C PRO A 41 -9.51 -21.71 58.54
N LYS A 42 -8.64 -21.43 57.54
CA LYS A 42 -7.81 -20.21 57.49
C LYS A 42 -8.52 -19.02 56.85
N CYS A 43 -9.32 -19.23 55.80
CA CYS A 43 -9.95 -18.13 55.04
C CYS A 43 -11.45 -18.30 54.75
N GLY A 44 -12.07 -19.41 55.16
CA GLY A 44 -13.51 -19.66 54.97
C GLY A 44 -13.95 -20.00 53.54
N MET A 45 -13.02 -20.05 52.56
CA MET A 45 -13.31 -20.44 51.17
C MET A 45 -13.49 -21.96 51.02
N THR A 46 -14.30 -22.39 50.05
CA THR A 46 -14.58 -23.82 49.80
C THR A 46 -13.34 -24.56 49.29
N LEU A 47 -13.05 -25.73 49.85
CA LEU A 47 -11.95 -26.60 49.42
C LEU A 47 -12.27 -27.25 48.06
N VAL A 48 -11.31 -27.21 47.14
CA VAL A 48 -11.41 -27.73 45.77
C VAL A 48 -10.67 -29.06 45.64
N LYS A 49 -11.12 -29.98 44.79
CA LYS A 49 -10.48 -31.30 44.62
C LYS A 49 -9.04 -31.14 44.12
N LYS A 50 -8.11 -31.81 44.78
CA LYS A 50 -6.69 -31.87 44.42
C LYS A 50 -6.54 -32.93 43.33
N GLU A 51 -6.35 -32.51 42.09
CA GLU A 51 -6.06 -33.43 40.99
C GLU A 51 -4.63 -33.98 41.13
N GLU A 52 -4.48 -35.29 41.02
CA GLU A 52 -3.18 -35.97 41.05
C GLU A 52 -2.37 -35.53 39.81
N ALA A 53 -1.38 -34.67 40.01
CA ALA A 53 -0.42 -34.31 38.97
C ALA A 53 0.41 -35.54 38.58
N LYS A 54 0.04 -36.21 37.48
CA LYS A 54 0.92 -37.14 36.79
C LYS A 54 1.99 -36.34 36.05
N ASN A 55 3.24 -36.54 36.48
CA ASN A 55 4.44 -36.17 35.74
C ASN A 55 4.50 -37.00 34.44
N GLU A 56 3.97 -36.46 33.34
CA GLU A 56 4.29 -36.92 32.00
C GLU A 56 4.65 -35.70 31.16
N MET A 57 5.93 -35.62 30.80
CA MET A 57 6.47 -34.71 29.83
C MET A 57 5.98 -35.15 28.45
N SER A 58 4.76 -34.77 28.09
CA SER A 58 4.19 -35.00 26.77
C SER A 58 4.07 -33.69 26.00
N ASP A 59 4.50 -33.79 24.75
CA ASP A 59 4.34 -32.83 23.66
C ASP A 59 2.94 -32.22 23.67
N HIS A 60 2.80 -30.99 24.21
CA HIS A 60 1.58 -30.21 24.04
C HIS A 60 1.51 -29.73 22.59
N GLN A 61 1.00 -30.61 21.73
CA GLN A 61 0.26 -30.21 20.55
C GLN A 61 -0.88 -29.29 21.02
N MET A 62 -0.77 -28.02 20.67
CA MET A 62 -1.86 -27.06 20.72
C MET A 62 -2.90 -27.45 19.66
N GLU A 63 -3.70 -28.49 19.93
CA GLU A 63 -4.99 -28.67 19.27
C GLU A 63 -6.04 -27.89 20.06
N GLY A 64 -6.42 -26.73 19.55
CA GLY A 64 -7.54 -25.98 20.11
C GLY A 64 -7.59 -24.55 19.61
N MET A 65 -8.34 -24.35 18.52
CA MET A 65 -8.80 -23.04 18.03
C MET A 65 -7.80 -22.22 17.19
N GLY A 66 -7.27 -22.80 16.10
CA GLY A 66 -6.47 -22.04 15.12
C GLY A 66 -6.40 -22.60 13.69
N THR A 67 -7.07 -23.71 13.39
CA THR A 67 -6.96 -24.39 12.08
C THR A 67 -7.95 -23.90 11.01
N ARG A 68 -8.72 -22.84 11.27
CA ARG A 68 -9.73 -22.30 10.33
C ARG A 68 -9.76 -20.76 10.20
N GLY A 69 -8.69 -20.05 10.57
CA GLY A 69 -8.63 -18.58 10.48
C GLY A 69 -7.71 -18.08 9.37
N VAL A 70 -8.20 -17.17 8.53
CA VAL A 70 -7.43 -16.41 7.51
C VAL A 70 -6.73 -15.18 8.13
N THR A 71 -6.25 -15.28 9.37
CA THR A 71 -5.70 -14.12 10.10
C THR A 71 -4.26 -14.34 10.54
N ARG A 72 -3.48 -13.25 10.41
CA ARG A 72 -2.03 -13.13 10.56
C ARG A 72 -1.50 -13.70 11.89
N PRO A 73 -0.35 -14.41 11.90
CA PRO A 73 0.32 -14.84 13.14
C PRO A 73 1.38 -13.85 13.64
N MET A 74 1.42 -12.60 13.17
CA MET A 74 2.48 -11.66 13.59
C MET A 74 2.18 -10.92 14.90
N MET A 75 1.02 -11.16 15.54
CA MET A 75 0.59 -10.42 16.73
C MET A 75 0.64 -11.25 18.03
N ASP A 76 0.74 -12.58 17.97
CA ASP A 76 0.79 -13.44 19.16
C ASP A 76 2.22 -13.79 19.60
N MET A 77 3.01 -12.76 19.90
CA MET A 77 4.23 -12.90 20.72
C MET A 77 4.16 -12.02 21.98
N GLU A 78 2.96 -11.59 22.38
CA GLU A 78 2.70 -10.96 23.67
C GLU A 78 2.01 -11.97 24.60
N GLY A 79 2.78 -12.83 25.24
CA GLY A 79 2.19 -13.82 26.15
C GLY A 79 3.13 -14.81 26.83
N HIS A 80 4.44 -14.70 26.67
CA HIS A 80 5.38 -15.43 27.51
C HIS A 80 6.00 -14.46 28.51
N GLU A 81 5.48 -14.49 29.75
CA GLU A 81 6.16 -13.96 30.92
C GLU A 81 7.52 -14.66 31.11
N HIS A 82 8.54 -14.23 30.36
CA HIS A 82 9.92 -14.44 30.76
C HIS A 82 10.28 -13.35 31.76
N LYS A 83 9.92 -13.59 33.03
CA LYS A 83 10.44 -12.80 34.15
C LYS A 83 11.96 -12.86 34.14
N GLY A 84 12.59 -11.72 33.87
CA GLY A 84 13.95 -11.41 34.31
C GLY A 84 15.11 -11.83 33.41
N MET A 85 15.04 -11.57 32.09
CA MET A 85 16.25 -11.56 31.27
C MET A 85 16.32 -10.32 30.37
N ASP A 86 17.51 -9.73 30.35
CA ASP A 86 17.91 -8.57 29.57
C ASP A 86 17.42 -8.64 28.11
N MET A 87 16.69 -7.62 27.66
CA MET A 87 16.20 -7.47 26.27
C MET A 87 17.33 -7.13 25.28
N GLY A 88 18.59 -7.22 25.71
CA GLY A 88 19.77 -7.20 24.88
C GLY A 88 19.92 -8.47 24.03
N SER A 89 19.45 -8.40 22.78
CA SER A 89 19.88 -9.26 21.66
C SER A 89 19.44 -10.74 21.65
N MET A 90 18.14 -11.03 21.78
CA MET A 90 17.62 -12.32 21.28
C MET A 90 17.75 -12.38 19.75
N LYS A 91 18.91 -12.83 19.26
CA LYS A 91 19.07 -13.28 17.88
C LYS A 91 18.34 -14.61 17.76
N MET A 92 17.14 -14.57 17.15
CA MET A 92 16.40 -15.79 16.81
C MET A 92 17.30 -16.76 16.06
N GLY A 93 17.43 -17.99 16.57
CA GLY A 93 18.24 -19.03 15.96
C GLY A 93 17.74 -19.41 14.57
N MET A 94 18.61 -20.01 13.76
CA MET A 94 18.21 -20.48 12.42
C MET A 94 17.08 -21.51 12.51
N ASP A 95 17.09 -22.35 13.55
CA ASP A 95 16.08 -23.38 13.78
C ASP A 95 14.70 -22.78 14.13
N ASP A 96 14.67 -21.72 14.93
CA ASP A 96 13.45 -20.99 15.27
C ASP A 96 12.84 -20.34 14.03
N ARG A 97 13.69 -19.73 13.19
CA ARG A 97 13.26 -19.14 11.90
C ARG A 97 12.69 -20.20 10.98
N MET A 98 13.31 -21.38 10.91
CA MET A 98 12.82 -22.50 10.09
C MET A 98 11.50 -23.08 10.62
N LYS A 99 11.30 -23.16 11.93
CA LYS A 99 10.00 -23.52 12.54
C LYS A 99 8.93 -22.48 12.19
N MET A 100 9.23 -21.20 12.35
CA MET A 100 8.31 -20.11 12.02
C MET A 100 7.92 -20.13 10.53
N LEU A 101 8.90 -20.30 9.63
CA LEU A 101 8.65 -20.45 8.19
C LEU A 101 7.70 -21.62 7.88
N LYS A 102 7.89 -22.78 8.52
CA LYS A 102 7.03 -23.94 8.32
C LYS A 102 5.61 -23.70 8.84
N ASN A 103 5.46 -23.09 10.02
CA ASN A 103 4.15 -22.80 10.61
C ASN A 103 3.39 -21.76 9.78
N HIS A 104 4.06 -20.68 9.40
CA HIS A 104 3.51 -19.67 8.50
C HIS A 104 3.09 -20.28 7.16
N HIS A 105 3.94 -21.12 6.55
CA HIS A 105 3.60 -21.82 5.29
C HIS A 105 2.36 -22.71 5.41
N LYS A 106 2.17 -23.41 6.54
CA LYS A 106 0.97 -24.22 6.78
C LYS A 106 -0.30 -23.36 6.82
N GLN A 107 -0.25 -22.18 7.44
CA GLN A 107 -1.39 -21.27 7.53
C GLN A 107 -1.76 -20.65 6.17
N THR A 108 -0.76 -20.39 5.31
CA THR A 108 -0.97 -19.78 3.99
C THR A 108 -1.07 -20.81 2.87
N LEU A 109 -1.17 -22.11 3.16
CA LEU A 109 -1.13 -23.15 2.12
C LEU A 109 -2.29 -23.01 1.11
N TRP A 110 -3.45 -22.58 1.58
CA TRP A 110 -4.64 -22.34 0.75
C TRP A 110 -4.38 -21.30 -0.34
N VAL A 111 -3.53 -20.30 -0.07
CA VAL A 111 -3.19 -19.23 -1.01
C VAL A 111 -2.55 -19.80 -2.28
N TYR A 112 -1.60 -20.73 -2.12
CA TYR A 112 -0.91 -21.35 -3.25
C TYR A 112 -1.83 -22.26 -4.06
N TRP A 113 -2.80 -22.92 -3.41
CA TRP A 113 -3.87 -23.64 -4.10
C TRP A 113 -4.76 -22.70 -4.91
N VAL A 114 -5.14 -21.55 -4.36
CA VAL A 114 -5.92 -20.54 -5.09
C VAL A 114 -5.15 -20.02 -6.30
N ILE A 115 -3.83 -19.79 -6.20
CA ILE A 115 -3.01 -19.39 -7.35
C ILE A 115 -3.07 -20.45 -8.47
N VAL A 116 -3.02 -21.74 -8.14
CA VAL A 116 -3.17 -22.82 -9.13
C VAL A 116 -4.55 -22.80 -9.78
N LEU A 117 -5.61 -22.60 -8.98
CA LEU A 117 -6.98 -22.48 -9.50
C LEU A 117 -7.15 -21.26 -10.41
N LEU A 118 -6.58 -20.12 -10.05
CA LEU A 118 -6.55 -18.93 -10.90
C LEU A 118 -5.75 -19.20 -12.18
N GLY A 119 -4.70 -20.02 -12.13
CA GLY A 119 -4.00 -20.49 -13.33
C GLY A 119 -4.91 -21.24 -14.30
N PHE A 120 -5.71 -22.20 -13.80
CA PHE A 120 -6.70 -22.89 -14.62
C PHE A 120 -7.81 -21.97 -15.13
N TRP A 121 -8.24 -21.00 -14.30
CA TRP A 121 -9.18 -19.96 -14.72
C TRP A 121 -8.62 -19.15 -15.90
N MET A 122 -7.37 -18.72 -15.83
CA MET A 122 -6.73 -17.95 -16.91
C MET A 122 -6.54 -18.78 -18.19
N ILE A 123 -6.27 -20.10 -18.08
CA ILE A 123 -6.21 -20.99 -19.25
C ILE A 123 -7.56 -21.09 -19.95
N THR A 124 -8.65 -21.13 -19.19
CA THR A 124 -9.99 -21.38 -19.72
C THR A 124 -10.73 -20.09 -20.11
N SER A 125 -10.39 -18.94 -19.52
CA SER A 125 -11.05 -17.64 -19.75
C SER A 125 -11.15 -17.23 -21.23
N PRO A 126 -10.08 -17.32 -22.05
CA PRO A 126 -10.18 -16.92 -23.44
C PRO A 126 -11.03 -17.88 -24.29
N LEU A 127 -11.18 -19.14 -23.85
CA LEU A 127 -12.02 -20.17 -24.50
C LEU A 127 -13.49 -20.02 -24.12
N THR A 128 -13.79 -19.54 -22.91
CA THR A 128 -15.16 -19.38 -22.41
C THR A 128 -15.77 -18.03 -22.79
N PHE A 129 -15.00 -16.94 -22.69
CA PHE A 129 -15.49 -15.59 -22.98
C PHE A 129 -15.37 -15.20 -24.45
N ASP A 130 -14.52 -15.91 -25.22
CA ASP A 130 -14.21 -15.62 -26.61
C ASP A 130 -13.89 -14.13 -26.88
N TYR A 131 -12.63 -13.77 -26.74
CA TYR A 131 -12.14 -12.39 -26.93
C TYR A 131 -12.31 -11.83 -28.36
N GLY A 132 -12.88 -12.61 -29.29
CA GLY A 132 -13.25 -12.14 -30.63
C GLY A 132 -14.70 -11.64 -30.74
N LYS A 133 -15.50 -11.69 -29.68
CA LYS A 133 -16.89 -11.19 -29.66
C LYS A 133 -16.98 -9.79 -29.06
N ASN A 134 -17.89 -8.98 -29.58
CA ASN A 134 -18.14 -7.60 -29.10
C ASN A 134 -16.84 -6.78 -29.01
N VAL A 135 -16.04 -6.88 -30.07
CA VAL A 135 -14.76 -6.18 -30.15
C VAL A 135 -14.98 -4.69 -30.36
N VAL A 136 -14.16 -3.88 -29.70
CA VAL A 136 -14.15 -2.42 -29.82
C VAL A 136 -12.82 -1.95 -30.41
N GLU A 137 -12.85 -0.79 -31.06
CA GLU A 137 -11.64 -0.05 -31.41
C GLU A 137 -11.40 1.04 -30.36
N PRO A 138 -10.14 1.46 -30.14
CA PRO A 138 -9.84 2.56 -29.23
C PRO A 138 -10.56 3.86 -29.60
N SER A 139 -10.77 4.73 -28.61
CA SER A 139 -11.38 6.05 -28.84
C SER A 139 -10.49 6.95 -29.69
N GLY A 140 -11.08 8.01 -30.25
CA GLY A 140 -10.35 9.03 -31.01
C GLY A 140 -9.73 8.56 -32.33
N GLY A 141 -10.04 7.35 -32.80
CA GLY A 141 -9.45 6.79 -34.03
C GLY A 141 -7.95 6.53 -33.91
N ARG A 142 -7.46 6.25 -32.69
CA ARG A 142 -6.04 6.04 -32.40
C ARG A 142 -5.46 4.85 -33.20
N ASP A 143 -4.32 5.08 -33.84
CA ASP A 143 -3.54 4.02 -34.47
C ASP A 143 -2.89 3.11 -33.41
N VAL A 144 -3.15 1.81 -33.51
CA VAL A 144 -2.58 0.79 -32.62
C VAL A 144 -1.52 -0.01 -33.36
N TRP A 145 -0.43 -0.35 -32.68
CA TRP A 145 0.68 -1.07 -33.27
C TRP A 145 0.39 -2.55 -33.61
N LEU A 146 -0.77 -3.08 -33.20
CA LEU A 146 -1.27 -4.43 -33.52
C LEU A 146 -2.57 -4.34 -34.32
N SER A 147 -2.71 -5.19 -35.32
CA SER A 147 -3.99 -5.42 -36.00
C SER A 147 -5.00 -6.06 -35.04
N LEU A 148 -6.31 -5.89 -35.28
CA LEU A 148 -7.35 -6.48 -34.43
C LEU A 148 -7.18 -8.01 -34.26
N ALA A 149 -6.84 -8.72 -35.33
CA ALA A 149 -6.59 -10.16 -35.28
C ALA A 149 -5.40 -10.51 -34.36
N ASP A 150 -4.32 -9.71 -34.42
CA ASP A 150 -3.15 -9.89 -33.58
C ASP A 150 -3.42 -9.52 -32.13
N ARG A 151 -4.23 -8.50 -31.85
CA ARG A 151 -4.67 -8.12 -30.48
C ARG A 151 -5.44 -9.26 -29.82
N ILE A 152 -6.41 -9.84 -30.55
CA ILE A 152 -7.20 -10.97 -30.07
C ILE A 152 -6.29 -12.17 -29.80
N ALA A 153 -5.39 -12.50 -30.73
CA ALA A 153 -4.45 -13.61 -30.57
C ALA A 153 -3.48 -13.38 -29.40
N ALA A 154 -2.90 -12.18 -29.29
CA ALA A 154 -1.98 -11.81 -28.23
C ALA A 154 -2.62 -11.91 -26.85
N MET A 155 -3.84 -11.38 -26.67
CA MET A 155 -4.58 -11.49 -25.41
C MET A 155 -4.88 -12.96 -25.07
N ARG A 156 -5.36 -13.75 -26.03
CA ARG A 156 -5.65 -15.18 -25.82
C ARG A 156 -4.40 -15.95 -25.38
N TRP A 157 -3.28 -15.79 -26.07
CA TRP A 157 -2.05 -16.50 -25.75
C TRP A 157 -1.39 -16.00 -24.47
N SER A 158 -1.44 -14.69 -24.21
CA SER A 158 -0.94 -14.10 -22.97
C SER A 158 -1.62 -14.73 -21.75
N ASP A 159 -2.95 -14.84 -21.76
CA ASP A 159 -3.72 -15.42 -20.66
C ASP A 159 -3.45 -16.92 -20.49
N ILE A 160 -3.41 -17.68 -21.59
CA ILE A 160 -3.14 -19.13 -21.56
C ILE A 160 -1.72 -19.40 -21.03
N ILE A 161 -0.71 -18.71 -21.55
CA ILE A 161 0.69 -18.90 -21.12
C ILE A 161 0.84 -18.51 -19.66
N SER A 162 0.30 -17.35 -19.27
CA SER A 162 0.33 -16.90 -17.88
C SER A 162 -0.36 -17.90 -16.95
N GLY A 163 -1.51 -18.43 -17.35
CA GLY A 163 -2.23 -19.46 -16.61
C GLY A 163 -1.43 -20.76 -16.43
N ILE A 164 -0.78 -21.26 -17.49
CA ILE A 164 0.11 -22.45 -17.42
C ILE A 164 1.27 -22.19 -16.45
N LEU A 165 1.92 -21.03 -16.54
CA LEU A 165 3.01 -20.68 -15.65
C LEU A 165 2.53 -20.58 -14.19
N LEU A 166 1.35 -20.02 -13.92
CA LEU A 166 0.77 -19.97 -12.58
C LEU A 166 0.46 -21.36 -12.03
N VAL A 167 -0.02 -22.30 -12.85
CA VAL A 167 -0.21 -23.70 -12.42
C VAL A 167 1.13 -24.31 -12.02
N ILE A 168 2.17 -24.17 -12.86
CA ILE A 168 3.50 -24.75 -12.61
C ILE A 168 4.15 -24.16 -11.35
N PHE A 169 4.22 -22.82 -11.27
CA PHE A 169 4.89 -22.14 -10.16
C PHE A 169 4.05 -22.09 -8.89
N GLY A 170 2.72 -22.03 -9.00
CA GLY A 170 1.79 -22.20 -7.89
C GLY A 170 1.93 -23.58 -7.26
N TRP A 171 1.95 -24.64 -8.07
CA TRP A 171 2.17 -26.01 -7.59
C TRP A 171 3.54 -26.18 -6.93
N ARG A 172 4.58 -25.60 -7.53
CA ARG A 172 5.93 -25.59 -6.96
C ARG A 172 5.99 -24.85 -5.62
N SER A 173 5.11 -23.88 -5.40
CA SER A 173 5.01 -23.09 -4.16
C SER A 173 4.26 -23.82 -3.04
N LEU A 174 3.60 -24.95 -3.30
CA LEU A 174 3.00 -25.79 -2.24
C LEU A 174 4.05 -26.37 -1.27
N LYS A 175 5.30 -26.48 -1.70
CA LYS A 175 6.43 -26.86 -0.84
C LYS A 175 7.03 -25.62 -0.16
N PRO A 176 7.36 -25.69 1.14
CA PRO A 176 7.96 -24.57 1.85
C PRO A 176 9.34 -24.20 1.27
N ASN A 177 9.78 -22.97 1.55
CA ASN A 177 11.09 -22.43 1.15
C ASN A 177 11.31 -22.36 -0.37
N ARG A 178 10.29 -21.92 -1.12
CA ARG A 178 10.36 -21.69 -2.59
C ARG A 178 10.05 -20.24 -2.96
N PRO A 179 10.82 -19.26 -2.44
CA PRO A 179 10.53 -17.83 -2.61
C PRO A 179 10.53 -17.38 -4.08
N TYR A 180 11.43 -17.93 -4.90
CA TYR A 180 11.50 -17.59 -6.33
C TYR A 180 10.23 -17.96 -7.09
N SER A 181 9.58 -19.08 -6.75
CA SER A 181 8.32 -19.47 -7.39
C SER A 181 7.21 -18.46 -7.12
N VAL A 182 7.14 -17.97 -5.88
CA VAL A 182 6.14 -16.97 -5.45
C VAL A 182 6.39 -15.62 -6.13
N TRP A 183 7.66 -15.20 -6.23
CA TRP A 183 8.03 -14.00 -6.99
C TRP A 183 7.67 -14.11 -8.47
N ILE A 184 7.91 -15.26 -9.10
CA ILE A 184 7.51 -15.48 -10.49
C ILE A 184 5.99 -15.35 -10.63
N CYS A 185 5.19 -15.95 -9.74
CA CYS A 185 3.74 -15.75 -9.74
C CYS A 185 3.35 -14.27 -9.57
N CYS A 186 4.03 -13.52 -8.70
CA CYS A 186 3.80 -12.08 -8.55
C CYS A 186 4.05 -11.31 -9.85
N PHE A 187 5.18 -11.56 -10.51
CA PHE A 187 5.50 -10.91 -11.80
C PHE A 187 4.52 -11.30 -12.90
N ILE A 188 4.01 -12.55 -12.89
CA ILE A 188 2.93 -12.96 -13.78
C ILE A 188 1.65 -12.18 -13.46
N GLY A 189 1.31 -11.96 -12.19
CA GLY A 189 0.17 -11.12 -11.81
C GLY A 189 0.29 -9.67 -12.29
N VAL A 190 1.49 -9.10 -12.22
CA VAL A 190 1.79 -7.77 -12.79
C VAL A 190 1.62 -7.80 -14.31
N TRP A 191 2.15 -8.81 -15.00
CA TRP A 191 1.99 -8.98 -16.43
C TRP A 191 0.52 -9.12 -16.86
N ILE A 192 -0.27 -9.97 -16.18
CA ILE A 192 -1.70 -10.15 -16.47
C ILE A 192 -2.46 -8.84 -16.29
N SER A 193 -2.10 -8.02 -15.30
CA SER A 193 -2.70 -6.68 -15.11
C SER A 193 -2.33 -5.71 -16.23
N MET A 194 -1.14 -5.88 -16.81
CA MET A 194 -0.54 -4.98 -17.80
C MET A 194 -0.91 -5.33 -19.25
N ALA A 195 -1.06 -6.62 -19.55
CA ALA A 195 -1.32 -7.14 -20.89
C ALA A 195 -2.53 -6.50 -21.57
N PRO A 196 -3.67 -6.24 -20.89
CA PRO A 196 -4.84 -5.64 -21.54
C PRO A 196 -4.60 -4.29 -22.20
N PHE A 197 -3.74 -3.43 -21.66
CA PHE A 197 -3.50 -2.12 -22.26
C PHE A 197 -2.23 -2.06 -23.11
N ILE A 198 -1.29 -3.00 -22.93
CA ILE A 198 -0.21 -3.21 -23.90
C ILE A 198 -0.81 -3.75 -25.21
N PHE A 199 -1.63 -4.78 -25.16
CA PHE A 199 -2.20 -5.36 -26.38
C PHE A 199 -3.49 -4.68 -26.84
N TRP A 200 -3.88 -3.55 -26.24
CA TRP A 200 -5.10 -2.82 -26.58
C TRP A 200 -6.31 -3.76 -26.66
N SER A 201 -6.67 -4.29 -25.49
CA SER A 201 -7.60 -5.39 -25.34
C SER A 201 -8.91 -5.08 -26.05
N PRO A 202 -9.32 -5.93 -27.00
CA PRO A 202 -10.46 -5.62 -27.85
C PRO A 202 -11.80 -5.79 -27.12
N THR A 203 -11.82 -6.35 -25.90
CA THR A 203 -13.07 -6.61 -25.17
C THR A 203 -12.96 -6.17 -23.71
N ALA A 204 -14.04 -5.56 -23.20
CA ALA A 204 -14.13 -5.12 -21.80
C ALA A 204 -13.96 -6.29 -20.81
N VAL A 205 -14.41 -7.50 -21.19
CA VAL A 205 -14.30 -8.71 -20.37
C VAL A 205 -12.85 -9.12 -20.19
N ALA A 206 -12.05 -9.12 -21.25
CA ALA A 206 -10.62 -9.45 -21.15
C ALA A 206 -9.85 -8.41 -20.31
N TYR A 207 -10.16 -7.12 -20.47
CA TYR A 207 -9.59 -6.06 -19.63
C TYR A 207 -9.95 -6.22 -18.15
N TYR A 208 -11.23 -6.44 -17.83
CA TYR A 208 -11.67 -6.64 -16.47
C TYR A 208 -11.07 -7.90 -15.84
N ASN A 209 -11.07 -9.02 -16.58
CA ASN A 209 -10.51 -10.29 -16.11
C ASN A 209 -9.01 -10.15 -15.82
N GLY A 210 -8.24 -9.58 -16.75
CA GLY A 210 -6.80 -9.37 -16.57
C GLY A 210 -6.47 -8.48 -15.37
N THR A 211 -7.07 -7.29 -15.29
CA THR A 211 -6.78 -6.34 -14.21
C THR A 211 -7.19 -6.87 -12.82
N MET A 212 -8.33 -7.56 -12.70
CA MET A 212 -8.78 -8.14 -11.42
C MET A 212 -8.00 -9.38 -11.01
N VAL A 213 -7.83 -10.36 -11.92
CA VAL A 213 -7.10 -11.59 -11.61
C VAL A 213 -5.63 -11.28 -11.34
N GLY A 214 -5.03 -10.37 -12.10
CA GLY A 214 -3.67 -9.89 -11.88
C GLY A 214 -3.50 -9.26 -10.50
N ALA A 215 -4.39 -8.35 -10.08
CA ALA A 215 -4.38 -7.76 -8.75
C ALA A 215 -4.55 -8.81 -7.63
N LEU A 216 -5.44 -9.79 -7.82
CA LEU A 216 -5.63 -10.90 -6.88
C LEU A 216 -4.36 -11.75 -6.73
N ILE A 217 -3.68 -12.08 -7.84
CA ILE A 217 -2.44 -12.85 -7.82
C ILE A 217 -1.35 -12.07 -7.08
N ILE A 218 -1.22 -10.76 -7.31
CA ILE A 218 -0.27 -9.92 -6.57
C ILE A 218 -0.59 -9.96 -5.08
N ALA A 219 -1.85 -9.76 -4.69
CA ALA A 219 -2.27 -9.81 -3.30
C ALA A 219 -2.00 -11.19 -2.65
N LEU A 220 -2.32 -12.28 -3.35
CA LEU A 220 -2.11 -13.65 -2.89
C LEU A 220 -0.61 -14.01 -2.82
N THR A 221 0.26 -13.39 -3.60
CA THR A 221 1.69 -13.78 -3.62
C THR A 221 2.54 -13.00 -2.62
N ILE A 222 2.32 -11.70 -2.46
CA ILE A 222 3.20 -10.84 -1.65
C ILE A 222 2.51 -10.17 -0.47
N LEU A 223 1.18 -10.03 -0.48
CA LEU A 223 0.46 -9.32 0.57
C LEU A 223 -0.05 -10.25 1.68
N ILE A 224 -0.80 -11.28 1.32
CA ILE A 224 -1.44 -12.21 2.28
C ILE A 224 -0.40 -13.07 3.01
N PRO A 225 0.48 -13.82 2.32
CA PRO A 225 1.57 -14.54 2.97
C PRO A 225 2.72 -13.61 3.39
N GLY A 226 2.63 -12.31 3.11
CA GLY A 226 3.76 -11.39 3.22
C GLY A 226 4.86 -11.70 2.21
N MET A 227 5.92 -10.89 2.25
CA MET A 227 6.98 -11.00 1.25
C MET A 227 7.73 -12.34 1.34
N PRO A 228 8.06 -12.96 0.19
CA PRO A 228 8.88 -14.16 0.18
C PRO A 228 10.22 -13.93 0.91
N ASN A 229 10.61 -14.87 1.78
CA ASN A 229 11.79 -14.81 2.65
C ASN A 229 11.77 -13.76 3.78
N MET A 230 10.68 -13.05 4.04
CA MET A 230 10.66 -12.01 5.08
C MET A 230 11.06 -12.55 6.46
N ILE A 231 10.56 -13.72 6.86
CA ILE A 231 10.88 -14.35 8.15
C ILE A 231 12.38 -14.62 8.30
N SER A 232 13.07 -14.95 7.21
CA SER A 232 14.51 -15.20 7.19
C SER A 232 15.34 -13.93 7.46
N PHE A 233 14.77 -12.74 7.22
CA PHE A 233 15.45 -11.44 7.36
C PHE A 233 14.78 -10.54 8.40
N MET A 234 13.84 -11.07 9.18
CA MET A 234 13.14 -10.28 10.19
C MET A 234 14.11 -9.79 11.26
N LYS A 235 14.04 -8.48 11.56
CA LYS A 235 14.88 -7.80 12.53
C LYS A 235 14.01 -7.10 13.56
N MET A 236 14.12 -7.51 14.81
CA MET A 236 13.43 -6.88 15.95
C MET A 236 14.06 -5.52 16.29
N GLY A 237 13.28 -4.67 16.96
CA GLY A 237 13.70 -3.35 17.45
C GLY A 237 12.68 -2.27 17.13
N GLY A 238 13.01 -1.03 17.48
CA GLY A 238 12.09 0.11 17.40
C GLY A 238 11.50 0.33 16.01
N ASP A 239 10.30 0.90 15.99
CA ASP A 239 9.55 1.23 14.79
C ASP A 239 9.50 2.73 14.50
N VAL A 240 9.88 3.59 15.45
CA VAL A 240 10.07 5.03 15.22
C VAL A 240 11.48 5.31 14.66
N PRO A 241 11.61 6.06 13.55
CA PRO A 241 12.92 6.48 13.06
C PRO A 241 13.69 7.33 14.07
N THR A 242 15.01 7.16 14.13
CA THR A 242 15.85 7.82 15.15
C THR A 242 15.73 9.34 15.08
N GLY A 243 15.22 9.95 16.16
CA GLY A 243 15.06 11.41 16.27
C GLY A 243 13.76 11.96 15.66
N TRP A 244 12.87 11.10 15.18
CA TRP A 244 11.55 11.50 14.70
C TRP A 244 10.54 11.56 15.83
N SER A 245 9.56 12.47 15.73
CA SER A 245 8.47 12.61 16.71
C SER A 245 7.25 11.73 16.42
N TYR A 246 7.21 11.08 15.26
CA TYR A 246 6.17 10.15 14.83
C TYR A 246 6.74 9.11 13.85
N ASN A 247 5.99 8.05 13.58
CA ASN A 247 6.37 7.04 12.62
C ASN A 247 5.71 7.27 11.24
N PRO A 248 6.47 7.60 10.17
CA PRO A 248 5.94 7.81 8.82
C PRO A 248 5.37 6.53 8.16
N SER A 249 5.70 5.35 8.69
CA SER A 249 5.17 4.06 8.23
C SER A 249 3.98 3.57 9.05
N SER A 250 3.42 4.42 9.92
CA SER A 250 2.26 4.09 10.74
C SER A 250 1.04 3.70 9.88
N TRP A 251 0.19 2.81 10.41
CA TRP A 251 -1.02 2.40 9.70
C TRP A 251 -1.99 3.56 9.38
N PRO A 252 -2.21 4.55 10.28
CA PRO A 252 -3.05 5.70 9.95
C PRO A 252 -2.59 6.43 8.69
N GLN A 253 -1.30 6.77 8.57
CA GLN A 253 -0.77 7.45 7.38
C GLN A 253 -0.87 6.59 6.11
N ARG A 254 -0.67 5.28 6.23
CA ARG A 254 -0.85 4.38 5.09
C ARG A 254 -2.31 4.25 4.69
N SER A 255 -3.24 4.29 5.63
CA SER A 255 -4.67 4.12 5.37
C SER A 255 -5.25 5.25 4.51
N ILE A 256 -4.85 6.50 4.76
CA ILE A 256 -5.28 7.63 3.92
C ILE A 256 -4.68 7.52 2.52
N MET A 257 -3.42 7.13 2.40
CA MET A 257 -2.75 6.90 1.12
C MET A 257 -3.45 5.81 0.30
N ILE A 258 -3.82 4.69 0.94
CA ILE A 258 -4.58 3.62 0.33
C ILE A 258 -5.95 4.11 -0.14
N GLY A 259 -6.65 4.89 0.68
CA GLY A 259 -7.95 5.47 0.33
C GLY A 259 -7.86 6.39 -0.88
N LEU A 260 -6.88 7.29 -0.91
CA LEU A 260 -6.65 8.20 -2.04
C LEU A 260 -6.24 7.42 -3.31
N ALA A 261 -5.33 6.46 -3.20
CA ALA A 261 -4.94 5.60 -4.33
C ALA A 261 -6.12 4.81 -4.89
N PHE A 262 -7.05 4.34 -4.05
CA PHE A 262 -8.26 3.66 -4.50
C PHE A 262 -9.22 4.60 -5.24
N ILE A 263 -9.36 5.84 -4.79
CA ILE A 263 -10.15 6.86 -5.50
C ILE A 263 -9.50 7.19 -6.86
N GLY A 264 -8.17 7.35 -6.89
CA GLY A 264 -7.41 7.52 -8.14
C GLY A 264 -7.58 6.33 -9.08
N TRP A 265 -7.56 5.10 -8.54
CA TRP A 265 -7.82 3.89 -9.31
C TRP A 265 -9.20 3.89 -9.98
N LEU A 266 -10.25 4.32 -9.28
CA LEU A 266 -11.60 4.43 -9.85
C LEU A 266 -11.65 5.43 -11.02
N ALA A 267 -11.05 6.61 -10.83
CA ALA A 267 -10.98 7.64 -11.86
C ALA A 267 -10.17 7.16 -13.08
N SER A 268 -8.98 6.60 -12.86
CA SER A 268 -8.10 6.10 -13.91
C SER A 268 -8.71 4.94 -14.68
N ARG A 269 -9.41 4.03 -14.00
CA ARG A 269 -10.11 2.91 -14.64
C ARG A 269 -11.28 3.39 -15.50
N TYR A 270 -12.01 4.41 -15.05
CA TYR A 270 -13.09 5.00 -15.83
C TYR A 270 -12.57 5.66 -17.11
N LEU A 271 -11.53 6.49 -17.00
CA LEU A 271 -10.89 7.12 -18.14
C LEU A 271 -10.25 6.10 -19.10
N GLY A 272 -9.64 5.04 -18.56
CA GLY A 272 -9.07 3.95 -19.35
C GLY A 272 -10.15 3.16 -20.11
N ALA A 273 -11.35 3.01 -19.55
CA ALA A 273 -12.46 2.38 -20.25
C ALA A 273 -12.93 3.19 -21.46
N PHE A 274 -12.90 4.53 -21.39
CA PHE A 274 -13.17 5.40 -22.53
C PHE A 274 -12.07 5.25 -23.59
N GLN A 275 -10.80 5.39 -23.22
CA GLN A 275 -9.68 5.30 -24.16
C GLN A 275 -9.58 3.94 -24.88
N LEU A 276 -9.93 2.85 -24.19
CA LEU A 276 -9.97 1.51 -24.77
C LEU A 276 -11.23 1.26 -25.63
N GLY A 277 -12.16 2.21 -25.68
CA GLY A 277 -13.38 2.14 -26.50
C GLY A 277 -14.53 1.34 -25.89
N TYR A 278 -14.49 1.03 -24.59
CA TYR A 278 -15.58 0.27 -23.93
C TYR A 278 -16.79 1.13 -23.59
N ILE A 279 -16.59 2.45 -23.49
CA ILE A 279 -17.64 3.45 -23.31
C ILE A 279 -17.43 4.55 -24.34
N ASP A 280 -18.51 4.98 -24.97
CA ASP A 280 -18.47 6.02 -26.02
C ASP A 280 -18.57 7.45 -25.46
N TYR A 281 -18.80 7.57 -24.15
CA TYR A 281 -19.01 8.85 -23.47
C TYR A 281 -18.28 8.91 -22.14
N ALA A 282 -17.51 9.99 -21.95
CA ALA A 282 -16.89 10.32 -20.68
C ALA A 282 -17.66 11.46 -19.99
N TRP A 283 -18.07 11.22 -18.75
CA TRP A 283 -18.84 12.17 -17.95
C TRP A 283 -18.00 13.39 -17.59
N ASP A 284 -18.51 14.57 -17.91
CA ASP A 284 -17.87 15.84 -17.59
C ASP A 284 -18.88 16.84 -16.98
N PRO A 285 -18.85 17.05 -15.65
CA PRO A 285 -19.78 17.95 -14.97
C PRO A 285 -19.48 19.44 -15.14
N PHE A 286 -18.26 19.83 -15.54
CA PHE A 286 -17.83 21.23 -15.52
C PHE A 286 -17.50 21.80 -16.90
N PHE A 287 -17.05 20.97 -17.84
CA PHE A 287 -16.50 21.41 -19.13
C PHE A 287 -17.20 20.78 -20.35
N GLY A 288 -18.37 20.16 -20.18
CA GLY A 288 -19.20 19.68 -21.29
C GLY A 288 -18.60 18.48 -22.03
N GLU A 289 -17.93 18.71 -23.16
CA GLU A 289 -17.20 17.66 -23.90
C GLU A 289 -15.69 17.68 -23.63
N GLY A 290 -15.20 18.60 -22.78
CA GLY A 290 -13.78 18.83 -22.54
C GLY A 290 -13.00 17.57 -22.15
N THR A 291 -13.55 16.72 -21.28
CA THR A 291 -12.94 15.43 -20.93
C THR A 291 -12.73 14.54 -22.17
N MET A 292 -13.71 14.42 -23.06
CA MET A 292 -13.56 13.61 -24.28
C MET A 292 -12.54 14.24 -25.24
N THR A 293 -12.59 15.57 -25.43
CA THR A 293 -11.61 16.32 -26.25
C THR A 293 -10.18 16.09 -25.77
N VAL A 294 -9.96 16.07 -24.44
CA VAL A 294 -8.64 15.79 -23.85
C VAL A 294 -8.23 14.33 -24.07
N LEU A 295 -9.13 13.38 -23.86
CA LEU A 295 -8.81 11.95 -23.98
C LEU A 295 -8.54 11.50 -25.43
N ASP A 296 -9.16 12.15 -26.41
CA ASP A 296 -8.99 11.91 -27.84
C ASP A 296 -7.98 12.87 -28.51
N SER A 297 -7.24 13.65 -27.71
CA SER A 297 -6.25 14.60 -28.21
C SER A 297 -4.95 13.94 -28.70
N ASP A 298 -4.21 14.64 -29.56
CA ASP A 298 -2.86 14.24 -30.00
C ASP A 298 -1.90 14.05 -28.81
N MET A 299 -2.10 14.83 -27.74
CA MET A 299 -1.33 14.70 -26.51
C MET A 299 -1.56 13.33 -25.84
N SER A 300 -2.81 12.90 -25.72
CA SER A 300 -3.17 11.56 -25.23
C SER A 300 -2.68 10.46 -26.18
N HIS A 301 -2.66 10.73 -27.49
CA HIS A 301 -2.21 9.79 -28.53
C HIS A 301 -0.68 9.69 -28.65
N SER A 302 0.06 10.65 -28.10
CA SER A 302 1.53 10.67 -28.14
C SER A 302 2.16 9.51 -27.36
N PHE A 303 1.45 8.96 -26.37
CA PHE A 303 1.89 7.79 -25.62
C PHE A 303 1.33 6.51 -26.27
N PRO A 304 2.17 5.48 -26.50
CA PRO A 304 1.79 4.35 -27.35
C PRO A 304 0.71 3.45 -26.70
N ILE A 305 0.54 3.54 -25.39
CA ILE A 305 -0.51 2.87 -24.61
C ILE A 305 -1.46 3.91 -24.00
N SER A 306 -2.65 3.46 -23.58
CA SER A 306 -3.55 4.28 -22.77
C SER A 306 -2.86 4.71 -21.47
N ASP A 307 -2.71 6.02 -21.28
CA ASP A 307 -2.15 6.64 -20.09
C ASP A 307 -3.06 6.43 -18.88
N ALA A 308 -4.39 6.49 -19.07
CA ALA A 308 -5.35 6.20 -18.03
C ALA A 308 -5.37 4.71 -17.61
N ALA A 309 -5.17 3.78 -18.53
CA ALA A 309 -5.02 2.36 -18.20
C ALA A 309 -3.68 2.10 -17.49
N LEU A 310 -2.59 2.77 -17.89
CA LEU A 310 -1.32 2.72 -17.16
C LEU A 310 -1.47 3.26 -15.73
N GLY A 311 -2.21 4.36 -15.54
CA GLY A 311 -2.55 4.89 -14.22
C GLY A 311 -3.32 3.88 -13.38
N THR A 312 -4.21 3.08 -13.98
CA THR A 312 -4.93 2.00 -13.28
C THR A 312 -3.97 0.95 -12.71
N LEU A 313 -2.92 0.58 -13.46
CA LEU A 313 -1.87 -0.31 -12.95
C LEU A 313 -1.07 0.35 -11.83
N ALA A 314 -0.65 1.61 -12.02
CA ALA A 314 0.11 2.35 -11.02
C ALA A 314 -0.65 2.42 -9.69
N TYR A 315 -1.91 2.87 -9.70
CA TYR A 315 -2.75 2.92 -8.51
C TYR A 315 -3.01 1.54 -7.89
N THR A 316 -3.15 0.49 -8.71
CA THR A 316 -3.25 -0.89 -8.22
C THR A 316 -2.02 -1.28 -7.40
N LEU A 317 -0.83 -0.99 -7.92
CA LEU A 317 0.42 -1.24 -7.21
C LEU A 317 0.55 -0.37 -5.96
N GLU A 318 0.14 0.90 -6.03
CA GLU A 318 0.20 1.83 -4.91
C GLU A 318 -0.61 1.37 -3.70
N PHE A 319 -1.90 1.06 -3.85
CA PHE A 319 -2.68 0.64 -2.69
C PHE A 319 -2.28 -0.76 -2.19
N LEU A 320 -1.88 -1.69 -3.09
CA LEU A 320 -1.38 -3.01 -2.68
C LEU A 320 -0.07 -2.89 -1.88
N MET A 321 0.88 -2.06 -2.32
CA MET A 321 2.09 -1.74 -1.56
C MET A 321 1.78 -0.93 -0.29
N GLY A 322 0.75 -0.11 -0.33
CA GLY A 322 0.17 0.57 0.82
C GLY A 322 -0.21 -0.41 1.93
N TYR A 323 -0.80 -1.58 1.61
CA TYR A 323 -1.10 -2.64 2.59
C TYR A 323 0.13 -3.49 3.00
N MET A 324 1.22 -3.42 2.24
CA MET A 324 2.40 -4.26 2.45
C MET A 324 3.31 -3.76 3.57
N GLY A 325 3.72 -4.69 4.44
CA GLY A 325 4.65 -4.47 5.54
C GLY A 325 4.03 -3.90 6.83
N GLY A 326 4.86 -3.79 7.87
CA GLY A 326 4.50 -3.26 9.19
C GLY A 326 5.00 -1.83 9.42
N THR A 327 4.91 -1.37 10.67
CA THR A 327 5.35 -0.03 11.12
C THR A 327 6.86 0.19 11.00
N SER A 328 7.65 -0.88 10.90
CA SER A 328 9.11 -0.81 10.75
C SER A 328 9.59 -0.95 9.29
N ARG A 329 8.71 -0.83 8.29
CA ARG A 329 9.05 -1.13 6.88
C ARG A 329 10.12 -0.19 6.29
N TRP A 330 10.17 1.07 6.74
CA TRP A 330 11.23 2.02 6.39
C TRP A 330 12.65 1.49 6.68
N ARG A 331 12.83 0.64 7.70
CA ARG A 331 14.12 -0.02 8.00
C ARG A 331 14.23 -1.45 7.50
N THR A 332 13.15 -2.22 7.50
CA THR A 332 13.20 -3.65 7.15
C THR A 332 13.11 -3.91 5.65
N MET A 333 12.53 -2.98 4.88
CA MET A 333 12.30 -3.13 3.43
C MET A 333 12.59 -1.84 2.64
N PRO A 334 13.81 -1.27 2.66
CA PRO A 334 14.09 -0.02 1.96
C PRO A 334 13.80 -0.04 0.45
N TRP A 335 14.06 -1.17 -0.22
CA TRP A 335 13.74 -1.33 -1.64
C TRP A 335 12.26 -1.11 -1.94
N MET A 336 11.38 -1.54 -1.04
CA MET A 336 9.94 -1.45 -1.20
C MET A 336 9.47 -0.01 -1.01
N VAL A 337 9.96 0.65 0.04
CA VAL A 337 9.70 2.08 0.27
C VAL A 337 10.20 2.92 -0.90
N THR A 338 11.35 2.55 -1.48
CA THR A 338 11.88 3.20 -2.68
C THR A 338 10.94 3.02 -3.87
N LEU A 339 10.48 1.80 -4.14
CA LEU A 339 9.54 1.52 -5.23
C LEU A 339 8.21 2.25 -5.04
N PHE A 340 7.68 2.24 -3.81
CA PHE A 340 6.45 2.96 -3.47
C PHE A 340 6.63 4.48 -3.62
N GLY A 341 7.78 5.02 -3.20
CA GLY A 341 8.15 6.41 -3.42
C GLY A 341 8.28 6.77 -4.91
N ILE A 342 8.84 5.88 -5.74
CA ILE A 342 8.94 6.06 -7.21
C ILE A 342 7.55 6.05 -7.87
N LEU A 343 6.66 5.17 -7.42
CA LEU A 343 5.29 5.13 -7.92
C LEU A 343 4.55 6.42 -7.59
N VAL A 344 4.58 6.87 -6.34
CA VAL A 344 3.77 8.04 -5.94
C VAL A 344 4.39 9.36 -6.39
N ILE A 345 5.70 9.56 -6.22
CA ILE A 345 6.33 10.89 -6.37
C ILE A 345 6.62 11.19 -7.86
N PRO A 346 7.53 10.48 -8.56
CA PRO A 346 7.75 10.65 -10.00
C PRO A 346 6.50 10.50 -10.87
N LEU A 347 5.72 9.43 -10.74
CA LEU A 347 4.51 9.30 -11.58
C LEU A 347 3.47 10.36 -11.21
N GLY A 348 3.45 10.78 -9.94
CA GLY A 348 2.65 11.91 -9.51
C GLY A 348 2.98 13.19 -10.27
N PHE A 349 4.28 13.49 -10.42
CA PHE A 349 4.73 14.63 -11.24
C PHE A 349 4.39 14.48 -12.71
N VAL A 350 4.51 13.27 -13.28
CA VAL A 350 4.12 13.02 -14.68
C VAL A 350 2.63 13.29 -14.86
N SER A 351 1.77 12.79 -13.97
CA SER A 351 0.33 13.02 -14.05
C SER A 351 -0.03 14.49 -13.89
N ILE A 352 0.58 15.19 -12.93
CA ILE A 352 0.42 16.64 -12.76
C ILE A 352 0.85 17.37 -14.04
N PHE A 353 2.01 17.02 -14.61
CA PHE A 353 2.49 17.63 -15.85
C PHE A 353 1.51 17.44 -17.01
N LEU A 354 0.97 16.23 -17.20
CA LEU A 354 -0.05 15.96 -18.21
C LEU A 354 -1.30 16.81 -17.96
N ILE A 355 -1.77 16.91 -16.72
CA ILE A 355 -2.97 17.70 -16.38
C ILE A 355 -2.76 19.19 -16.65
N VAL A 356 -1.58 19.71 -16.30
CA VAL A 356 -1.24 21.14 -16.49
C VAL A 356 -1.05 21.49 -17.96
N SER A 357 -0.68 20.55 -18.82
CA SER A 357 -0.52 20.78 -20.25
C SER A 357 -1.82 20.68 -21.07
N GLN A 358 -2.91 20.16 -20.49
CA GLN A 358 -4.23 20.07 -21.15
C GLN A 358 -4.73 21.42 -21.73
N PRO A 359 -4.83 22.52 -20.96
CA PRO A 359 -5.29 23.80 -21.52
C PRO A 359 -4.34 24.35 -22.59
N LEU A 360 -3.02 24.13 -22.41
CA LEU A 360 -1.97 24.67 -23.29
C LEU A 360 -1.92 23.96 -24.65
N SER A 361 -2.07 22.63 -24.64
CA SER A 361 -1.86 21.78 -25.83
C SER A 361 -3.17 21.37 -26.49
N VAL A 362 -4.27 21.29 -25.74
CA VAL A 362 -5.58 20.84 -26.23
C VAL A 362 -6.60 21.97 -26.29
N GLY A 363 -6.43 23.04 -25.50
CA GLY A 363 -7.43 24.10 -25.39
C GLY A 363 -8.67 23.68 -24.57
N ALA A 364 -8.59 22.58 -23.82
CA ALA A 364 -9.70 22.01 -23.06
C ALA A 364 -9.29 21.52 -21.67
N TRP A 365 -10.28 21.41 -20.78
CA TRP A 365 -10.09 20.87 -19.42
C TRP A 365 -10.81 19.53 -19.26
N CYS A 366 -10.19 18.62 -18.52
CA CYS A 366 -10.77 17.33 -18.16
C CYS A 366 -11.16 17.33 -16.67
N SER A 367 -12.46 17.28 -16.37
CA SER A 367 -12.99 17.28 -15.00
C SER A 367 -12.44 16.14 -14.14
N ILE A 368 -12.43 14.92 -14.68
CA ILE A 368 -11.98 13.72 -13.95
C ILE A 368 -10.45 13.72 -13.79
N CYS A 369 -9.72 14.31 -14.72
CA CYS A 369 -8.27 14.46 -14.64
C CYS A 369 -7.91 15.45 -13.52
N LEU A 370 -8.58 16.61 -13.45
CA LEU A 370 -8.43 17.56 -12.35
C LEU A 370 -8.78 16.93 -10.99
N PHE A 371 -9.86 16.14 -10.93
CA PHE A 371 -10.21 15.39 -9.72
C PHE A 371 -9.09 14.40 -9.32
N SER A 372 -8.52 13.67 -10.28
CA SER A 372 -7.38 12.78 -10.04
C SER A 372 -6.16 13.55 -9.50
N ALA A 373 -5.86 14.74 -10.03
CA ALA A 373 -4.81 15.60 -9.50
C ALA A 373 -5.07 16.03 -8.05
N ILE A 374 -6.31 16.40 -7.70
CA ILE A 374 -6.69 16.78 -6.32
C ILE A 374 -6.46 15.62 -5.35
N VAL A 375 -6.75 14.39 -5.77
CA VAL A 375 -6.57 13.17 -4.96
C VAL A 375 -5.09 12.82 -4.82
N MET A 376 -4.33 12.93 -5.90
CA MET A 376 -2.92 12.53 -5.96
C MET A 376 -1.97 13.54 -5.30
N LEU A 377 -2.25 14.84 -5.43
CA LEU A 377 -1.33 15.88 -4.97
C LEU A 377 -1.01 15.80 -3.46
N PRO A 378 -1.97 15.51 -2.54
CA PRO A 378 -1.68 15.27 -1.13
C PRO A 378 -0.88 13.99 -0.85
N MET A 379 -0.85 13.02 -1.77
CA MET A 379 -0.12 11.76 -1.59
C MET A 379 1.40 11.97 -1.62
N ILE A 380 1.88 12.89 -2.45
CA ILE A 380 3.30 13.23 -2.59
C ILE A 380 3.93 13.68 -1.25
N PRO A 381 3.41 14.72 -0.55
CA PRO A 381 3.94 15.17 0.73
C PRO A 381 3.78 14.14 1.86
N LEU A 382 2.82 13.22 1.80
CA LEU A 382 2.72 12.13 2.79
C LEU A 382 3.75 11.04 2.55
N GLN A 383 4.04 10.72 1.29
CA GLN A 383 4.96 9.63 0.95
C GLN A 383 6.44 10.01 1.17
N ILE A 384 6.78 11.29 1.00
CA ILE A 384 8.17 11.73 1.06
C ILE A 384 8.79 11.54 2.46
N ASP A 385 7.99 11.64 3.52
CA ASP A 385 8.45 11.42 4.89
C ASP A 385 9.03 10.01 5.08
N GLU A 386 8.33 9.00 4.56
CA GLU A 386 8.75 7.62 4.66
C GLU A 386 10.05 7.36 3.87
N VAL A 387 10.17 7.97 2.69
CA VAL A 387 11.38 7.89 1.86
C VAL A 387 12.56 8.54 2.58
N ILE A 388 12.36 9.70 3.21
CA ILE A 388 13.43 10.38 3.95
C ILE A 388 13.83 9.57 5.20
N ALA A 389 12.88 9.05 5.97
CA ALA A 389 13.16 8.20 7.12
C ALA A 389 13.96 6.94 6.73
N MET A 390 13.57 6.29 5.64
CA MET A 390 14.31 5.16 5.07
C MET A 390 15.73 5.55 4.67
N TRP A 391 15.90 6.68 3.96
CA TRP A 391 17.21 7.13 3.51
C TRP A 391 18.13 7.48 4.69
N GLN A 392 17.61 8.17 5.69
CA GLN A 392 18.34 8.45 6.93
C GLN A 392 18.82 7.19 7.61
N HIS A 393 17.95 6.17 7.72
CA HIS A 393 18.33 4.89 8.30
C HIS A 393 19.50 4.27 7.54
N MET A 394 19.40 4.20 6.21
CA MET A 394 20.45 3.65 5.36
C MET A 394 21.79 4.38 5.54
N VAL A 395 21.76 5.72 5.60
CA VAL A 395 22.96 6.55 5.84
C VAL A 395 23.55 6.28 7.23
N GLN A 396 22.71 6.22 8.28
CA GLN A 396 23.15 5.91 9.64
C GLN A 396 23.78 4.51 9.74
N ARG A 397 23.22 3.50 9.04
CA ARG A 397 23.80 2.15 9.00
C ARG A 397 25.14 2.12 8.25
N LYS A 398 25.26 2.85 7.13
CA LYS A 398 26.54 3.02 6.42
C LYS A 398 27.61 3.65 7.33
N GLN A 399 27.24 4.66 8.12
CA GLN A 399 28.16 5.29 9.08
C GLN A 399 28.62 4.32 10.18
N LYS A 400 27.81 3.31 10.53
CA LYS A 400 28.18 2.24 11.46
C LYS A 400 28.95 1.07 10.81
N GLY A 401 29.26 1.16 9.52
CA GLY A 401 30.06 0.16 8.79
C GLY A 401 29.27 -0.87 7.98
N ASP A 402 27.94 -0.76 7.90
CA ASP A 402 27.14 -1.68 7.08
C ASP A 402 27.22 -1.35 5.59
N SER A 403 27.11 -2.38 4.74
CA SER A 403 26.95 -2.20 3.30
C SER A 403 25.54 -1.68 2.96
N LEU A 404 25.47 -0.54 2.28
CA LEU A 404 24.19 0.04 1.79
C LEU A 404 23.39 -0.96 0.95
N TRP A 405 24.05 -1.76 0.11
CA TRP A 405 23.37 -2.72 -0.75
C TRP A 405 22.69 -3.83 0.05
N ILE A 406 23.35 -4.31 1.12
CA ILE A 406 22.78 -5.31 2.01
C ILE A 406 21.61 -4.72 2.79
N VAL A 407 21.75 -3.50 3.32
CA VAL A 407 20.68 -2.81 4.05
C VAL A 407 19.49 -2.54 3.14
N PHE A 408 19.72 -2.14 1.89
CA PHE A 408 18.66 -1.86 0.92
C PHE A 408 17.78 -3.09 0.64
N TRP A 409 18.39 -4.25 0.39
CA TRP A 409 17.67 -5.48 0.03
C TRP A 409 17.19 -6.30 1.22
N LYS A 410 17.91 -6.30 2.35
CA LYS A 410 17.65 -7.17 3.53
C LYS A 410 17.23 -6.41 4.79
N GLY A 411 17.22 -5.08 4.75
CA GLY A 411 16.92 -4.23 5.90
C GLY A 411 18.09 -4.03 6.86
N GLY A 412 18.04 -2.94 7.63
CA GLY A 412 19.02 -2.59 8.67
C GLY A 412 18.55 -3.02 10.07
N ASP A 413 19.50 -3.27 10.98
CA ASP A 413 19.11 -3.48 12.39
C ASP A 413 18.67 -2.14 12.99
N ALA A 414 17.72 -2.21 13.92
CA ALA A 414 17.20 -1.03 14.59
C ALA A 414 18.33 -0.25 15.28
N LEU A 415 18.23 1.06 15.22
CA LEU A 415 19.18 1.98 15.85
C LEU A 415 18.65 2.48 17.21
N SER A 416 17.33 2.48 17.37
CA SER A 416 16.58 2.74 18.59
C SER A 416 15.78 1.50 18.98
N THR A 417 15.48 1.38 20.27
CA THR A 417 14.51 0.40 20.81
C THR A 417 13.17 1.06 21.14
N GLU A 418 13.00 2.32 20.77
CA GLU A 418 11.77 3.08 21.00
C GLU A 418 10.62 2.53 20.15
N MET A 419 9.54 2.20 20.82
CA MET A 419 8.28 1.80 20.21
C MET A 419 7.36 3.02 20.07
N ASP A 420 6.60 3.07 18.99
CA ASP A 420 5.63 4.12 18.73
C ASP A 420 4.47 4.05 19.73
N GLN A 421 4.46 5.00 20.68
CA GLN A 421 3.38 5.17 21.65
C GLN A 421 2.40 6.28 21.25
N ARG A 422 2.74 7.06 20.22
CA ARG A 422 2.00 8.28 19.86
C ARG A 422 0.92 7.96 18.84
N SER A 423 1.21 7.11 17.85
CA SER A 423 0.27 6.75 16.80
C SER A 423 -0.90 5.94 17.37
N PRO A 424 -2.17 6.33 17.11
CA PRO A 424 -3.32 5.52 17.48
C PRO A 424 -3.35 4.23 16.66
N GLU A 425 -3.79 3.14 17.27
CA GLU A 425 -4.03 1.91 16.55
C GLU A 425 -5.23 2.04 15.61
N MET A 426 -5.21 1.36 14.46
CA MET A 426 -6.34 1.37 13.51
C MET A 426 -7.60 0.74 14.09
N ALA A 427 -7.48 -0.13 15.10
CA ALA A 427 -8.63 -0.69 15.79
C ALA A 427 -9.48 0.41 16.49
N GLU A 428 -8.85 1.51 16.91
CA GLU A 428 -9.53 2.66 17.52
C GLU A 428 -10.30 3.53 16.51
N PHE A 429 -10.28 3.21 15.20
CA PHE A 429 -10.91 4.05 14.17
C PHE A 429 -12.42 4.20 14.38
N ASN A 430 -13.10 3.13 14.80
CA ASN A 430 -14.55 3.20 15.05
C ASN A 430 -14.89 4.06 16.28
N ASP A 431 -14.03 4.01 17.30
CA ASP A 431 -14.26 4.73 18.56
C ASP A 431 -13.82 6.20 18.47
N SER A 432 -12.73 6.47 17.73
CA SER A 432 -12.10 7.80 17.65
C SER A 432 -11.63 8.15 16.23
N PRO A 433 -12.54 8.20 15.24
CA PRO A 433 -12.17 8.35 13.82
C PRO A 433 -11.35 9.62 13.56
N TRP A 434 -11.66 10.71 14.27
CA TRP A 434 -10.95 11.99 14.11
C TRP A 434 -9.52 11.97 14.65
N LYS A 435 -9.24 11.16 15.68
CA LYS A 435 -7.89 10.99 16.23
C LYS A 435 -7.01 10.26 15.22
N VAL A 436 -7.53 9.18 14.63
CA VAL A 436 -6.85 8.40 13.59
C VAL A 436 -6.68 9.21 12.29
N PHE A 437 -7.70 9.97 11.88
CA PHE A 437 -7.57 10.83 10.71
C PHE A 437 -6.53 11.95 10.90
N LYS A 438 -6.44 12.54 12.10
CA LYS A 438 -5.40 13.55 12.36
C LYS A 438 -3.99 12.97 12.35
N SER A 439 -3.80 11.72 12.78
CA SER A 439 -2.49 11.08 12.73
C SER A 439 -2.11 10.64 11.31
N SER A 440 -3.08 10.40 10.44
CA SER A 440 -2.82 10.04 9.04
C SER A 440 -2.19 11.16 8.22
N ILE A 441 -2.26 12.41 8.69
CA ILE A 441 -1.69 13.59 8.05
C ILE A 441 -0.51 14.20 8.81
N TRP A 442 0.05 13.48 9.81
CA TRP A 442 1.28 13.92 10.45
C TRP A 442 2.42 14.05 9.44
N GLY A 443 3.31 15.02 9.69
CA GLY A 443 4.32 15.45 8.70
C GLY A 443 3.83 16.51 7.72
N MET A 444 2.52 16.59 7.49
CA MET A 444 1.90 17.68 6.76
C MET A 444 1.46 18.81 7.70
N SER A 445 1.80 20.02 7.31
CA SER A 445 1.43 21.27 7.99
C SER A 445 0.59 22.13 7.06
N PHE A 446 -0.38 22.85 7.62
CA PHE A 446 -1.22 23.79 6.86
C PHE A 446 -1.02 25.23 7.37
N PRO A 447 0.15 25.87 7.12
CA PRO A 447 0.32 27.28 7.38
C PRO A 447 -0.64 28.09 6.50
N TRP A 448 -1.28 29.10 7.06
CA TRP A 448 -2.26 29.92 6.33
C TRP A 448 -1.67 30.53 5.05
N MET A 449 -0.37 30.84 5.03
CA MET A 449 0.32 31.40 3.87
C MET A 449 0.31 30.45 2.67
N LEU A 450 0.57 29.15 2.91
CA LEU A 450 0.53 28.14 1.85
C LEU A 450 -0.90 27.86 1.41
N THR A 451 -1.85 27.82 2.35
CA THR A 451 -3.27 27.68 2.03
C THR A 451 -3.78 28.83 1.16
N VAL A 452 -3.43 30.07 1.48
CA VAL A 452 -3.77 31.23 0.66
C VAL A 452 -3.07 31.18 -0.70
N SER A 453 -1.78 30.77 -0.75
CA SER A 453 -1.07 30.57 -2.02
C SER A 453 -1.75 29.52 -2.91
N THR A 454 -2.29 28.44 -2.34
CA THR A 454 -3.07 27.44 -3.08
C THR A 454 -4.36 28.06 -3.63
N VAL A 455 -5.09 28.84 -2.83
CA VAL A 455 -6.31 29.53 -3.27
C VAL A 455 -6.02 30.55 -4.38
N LEU A 456 -4.92 31.30 -4.27
CA LEU A 456 -4.46 32.22 -5.31
C LEU A 456 -4.07 31.48 -6.60
N GLY A 457 -3.48 30.29 -6.49
CA GLY A 457 -3.23 29.42 -7.65
C GLY A 457 -4.51 28.96 -8.34
N ILE A 458 -5.54 28.59 -7.57
CA ILE A 458 -6.87 28.27 -8.12
C ILE A 458 -7.48 29.51 -8.81
N TRP A 459 -7.36 30.69 -8.19
CA TRP A 459 -7.81 31.94 -8.80
C TRP A 459 -7.12 32.19 -10.15
N LEU A 460 -5.80 32.02 -10.23
CA LEU A 460 -5.07 32.15 -11.49
C LEU A 460 -5.63 31.21 -12.56
N MET A 461 -5.87 29.93 -12.23
CA MET A 461 -6.45 28.97 -13.18
C MET A 461 -7.85 29.37 -13.66
N VAL A 462 -8.67 29.98 -12.82
CA VAL A 462 -10.08 30.35 -13.14
C VAL A 462 -10.18 31.75 -13.77
N SER A 463 -9.21 32.62 -13.50
CA SER A 463 -9.26 34.04 -13.89
C SER A 463 -9.45 34.30 -15.39
N PRO A 464 -8.84 33.56 -16.35
CA PRO A 464 -9.10 33.81 -17.77
C PRO A 464 -10.59 33.73 -18.13
N THR A 465 -11.30 32.74 -17.60
CA THR A 465 -12.75 32.57 -17.81
C THR A 465 -13.56 33.71 -17.19
N VAL A 466 -13.19 34.17 -16.00
CA VAL A 466 -13.87 35.29 -15.31
C VAL A 466 -13.73 36.60 -16.08
N PHE A 467 -12.58 36.83 -16.70
CA PHE A 467 -12.32 38.01 -17.52
C PHE A 467 -12.76 37.85 -18.99
N GLY A 468 -13.39 36.73 -19.35
CA GLY A 468 -13.90 36.47 -20.71
C GLY A 468 -12.81 36.25 -21.75
N VAL A 469 -11.63 35.79 -21.34
CA VAL A 469 -10.49 35.52 -22.21
C VAL A 469 -10.54 34.07 -22.69
N GLY A 470 -10.31 33.84 -23.98
CA GLY A 470 -10.26 32.49 -24.56
C GLY A 470 -9.11 31.65 -23.99
N ILE A 471 -9.34 30.34 -23.87
CA ILE A 471 -8.39 29.38 -23.27
C ILE A 471 -7.07 29.35 -24.05
N GLU A 472 -7.11 29.42 -25.38
CA GLU A 472 -5.94 29.30 -26.26
C GLU A 472 -5.08 30.57 -26.35
N THR A 473 -5.35 31.58 -25.53
CA THR A 473 -4.56 32.82 -25.57
C THR A 473 -3.27 32.64 -24.74
N PRO A 474 -2.12 33.19 -25.20
CA PRO A 474 -0.87 33.13 -24.43
C PRO A 474 -0.99 33.70 -23.01
N PHE A 475 -1.92 34.64 -22.80
CA PHE A 475 -2.17 35.21 -21.49
C PHE A 475 -3.00 34.31 -20.57
N ALA A 476 -3.94 33.55 -21.13
CA ALA A 476 -4.64 32.49 -20.39
C ALA A 476 -3.67 31.36 -20.02
N ASP A 477 -2.81 30.95 -20.95
CA ASP A 477 -1.77 29.94 -20.74
C ASP A 477 -0.86 30.27 -19.56
N LEU A 478 -0.39 31.52 -19.47
CA LEU A 478 0.41 32.00 -18.35
C LEU A 478 -0.29 31.80 -17.00
N ASN A 479 -1.58 32.13 -16.93
CA ASN A 479 -2.38 32.02 -15.72
C ASN A 479 -2.75 30.57 -15.39
N HIS A 480 -3.09 29.74 -16.38
CA HIS A 480 -3.37 28.32 -16.19
C HIS A 480 -2.14 27.56 -15.70
N LEU A 481 -1.01 27.71 -16.41
CA LEU A 481 0.27 27.08 -16.04
C LEU A 481 0.78 27.61 -14.70
N GLY A 482 0.79 28.93 -14.53
CA GLY A 482 1.28 29.56 -13.31
C GLY A 482 0.42 29.24 -12.09
N GLY A 483 -0.91 29.21 -12.26
CA GLY A 483 -1.83 28.82 -11.20
C GLY A 483 -1.64 27.37 -10.76
N ALA A 484 -1.53 26.44 -11.72
CA ALA A 484 -1.35 25.03 -11.40
C ALA A 484 0.00 24.74 -10.74
N LEU A 485 1.10 25.33 -11.24
CA LEU A 485 2.42 25.22 -10.61
C LEU A 485 2.42 25.84 -9.21
N ALA A 486 1.73 26.96 -9.00
CA ALA A 486 1.62 27.59 -7.69
C ALA A 486 0.94 26.68 -6.66
N ILE A 487 -0.12 25.97 -7.07
CA ILE A 487 -0.81 24.96 -6.26
C ILE A 487 0.14 23.81 -5.92
N VAL A 488 0.82 23.26 -6.92
CA VAL A 488 1.72 22.10 -6.77
C VAL A 488 2.83 22.42 -5.77
N PHE A 489 3.55 23.53 -5.95
CA PHE A 489 4.62 23.91 -5.04
C PHE A 489 4.11 24.28 -3.65
N ALA A 490 2.93 24.92 -3.53
CA ALA A 490 2.35 25.25 -2.24
C ALA A 490 1.95 24.00 -1.45
N VAL A 491 1.30 23.01 -2.09
CA VAL A 491 0.88 21.76 -1.44
C VAL A 491 2.07 20.88 -1.11
N MET A 492 3.07 20.77 -1.99
CA MET A 492 4.31 20.05 -1.65
C MET A 492 5.04 20.67 -0.47
N ALA A 493 5.08 22.01 -0.39
CA ALA A 493 5.67 22.72 0.74
C ALA A 493 4.91 22.56 2.07
N MET A 494 3.71 21.94 2.05
CA MET A 494 2.99 21.57 3.27
C MET A 494 3.70 20.44 4.03
N ALA A 495 4.44 19.56 3.34
CA ALA A 495 5.36 18.62 4.00
C ALA A 495 6.54 19.38 4.61
N GLU A 496 6.73 19.27 5.93
CA GLU A 496 7.78 20.07 6.60
C GLU A 496 9.18 19.70 6.08
N VAL A 497 9.41 18.42 5.75
CA VAL A 497 10.69 17.89 5.24
C VAL A 497 11.15 18.50 3.91
N ILE A 498 10.23 19.01 3.09
CA ILE A 498 10.51 19.65 1.80
C ILE A 498 9.89 21.04 1.68
N ARG A 499 9.64 21.70 2.83
CA ARG A 499 9.05 23.04 2.89
C ARG A 499 9.85 24.10 2.11
N SER A 500 11.14 23.85 1.87
CA SER A 500 11.99 24.69 1.03
C SER A 500 11.49 24.83 -0.42
N LEU A 501 10.67 23.90 -0.92
CA LEU A 501 10.06 24.00 -2.25
C LEU A 501 9.14 25.23 -2.41
N ARG A 502 8.71 25.86 -1.31
CA ARG A 502 7.98 27.14 -1.36
C ARG A 502 8.75 28.24 -2.10
N TYR A 503 10.08 28.19 -2.12
CA TYR A 503 10.87 29.20 -2.83
C TYR A 503 10.72 29.12 -4.36
N LEU A 504 10.24 28.00 -4.91
CA LEU A 504 9.87 27.93 -6.32
C LEU A 504 8.68 28.86 -6.64
N ASN A 505 7.77 29.07 -5.68
CA ASN A 505 6.68 30.04 -5.81
C ASN A 505 7.17 31.50 -5.77
N VAL A 506 8.36 31.79 -5.24
CA VAL A 506 8.96 33.13 -5.33
C VAL A 506 9.32 33.43 -6.78
N LEU A 507 10.00 32.50 -7.45
CA LEU A 507 10.38 32.65 -8.85
C LEU A 507 9.14 32.69 -9.75
N LEU A 508 8.18 31.80 -9.50
CA LEU A 508 6.92 31.77 -10.24
C LEU A 508 6.10 33.06 -10.04
N GLY A 509 5.99 33.55 -8.81
CA GLY A 509 5.30 34.80 -8.49
C GLY A 509 5.95 36.01 -9.16
N LEU A 510 7.28 36.04 -9.26
CA LEU A 510 8.01 37.07 -10.02
C LEU A 510 7.67 37.02 -11.51
N VAL A 511 7.65 35.82 -12.11
CA VAL A 511 7.26 35.64 -13.52
C VAL A 511 5.82 36.14 -13.74
N LEU A 512 4.89 35.75 -12.87
CA LEU A 512 3.49 36.18 -12.95
C LEU A 512 3.30 37.69 -12.67
N ALA A 513 4.19 38.31 -11.90
CA ALA A 513 4.15 39.75 -11.67
C ALA A 513 4.56 40.55 -12.93
N VAL A 514 5.55 40.05 -13.67
CA VAL A 514 6.26 40.81 -14.71
C VAL A 514 5.81 40.44 -16.13
N LEU A 515 5.71 39.14 -16.43
CA LEU A 515 5.46 38.65 -17.79
C LEU A 515 4.14 39.14 -18.41
N PRO A 516 3.02 39.34 -17.67
CA PRO A 516 1.78 39.88 -18.23
C PRO A 516 1.91 41.23 -18.95
N TRP A 517 2.93 42.04 -18.59
CA TRP A 517 3.15 43.38 -19.17
C TRP A 517 3.84 43.35 -20.54
N PHE A 518 4.34 42.19 -20.97
CA PHE A 518 5.03 42.00 -22.23
C PHE A 518 4.18 41.30 -23.29
N ILE A 519 2.92 40.97 -22.96
CA ILE A 519 1.98 40.33 -23.88
C ILE A 519 1.07 41.44 -24.44
N GLU A 520 0.96 41.53 -25.76
CA GLU A 520 0.18 42.56 -26.47
C GLU A 520 -1.34 42.30 -26.38
N ASP A 521 -2.16 43.35 -26.57
CA ASP A 521 -3.65 43.31 -26.64
C ASP A 521 -4.42 42.83 -25.39
N ILE A 522 -4.17 43.46 -24.22
CA ILE A 522 -4.76 42.98 -22.94
C ILE A 522 -5.71 43.96 -22.26
N ASN A 523 -6.79 43.41 -21.69
CA ASN A 523 -7.61 44.01 -20.66
C ASN A 523 -6.77 44.35 -19.41
N ILE A 524 -6.50 45.64 -19.17
CA ILE A 524 -5.71 46.14 -18.04
C ILE A 524 -6.14 45.54 -16.70
N ALA A 525 -7.44 45.31 -16.49
CA ALA A 525 -7.93 44.72 -15.23
C ALA A 525 -7.42 43.28 -15.03
N PHE A 526 -7.32 42.50 -16.10
CA PHE A 526 -6.81 41.14 -16.03
C PHE A 526 -5.29 41.12 -15.79
N THR A 527 -4.52 41.99 -16.47
CA THR A 527 -3.08 42.19 -16.20
C THR A 527 -2.83 42.53 -14.73
N LEU A 528 -3.58 43.50 -14.18
CA LEU A 528 -3.46 43.89 -12.78
C LEU A 528 -3.80 42.74 -11.83
N SER A 529 -4.84 41.96 -12.12
CA SER A 529 -5.22 40.78 -11.33
C SER A 529 -4.10 39.73 -11.30
N THR A 530 -3.54 39.38 -12.46
CA THR A 530 -2.44 38.41 -12.56
C THR A 530 -1.20 38.93 -11.84
N SER A 531 -0.80 40.18 -12.07
CA SER A 531 0.39 40.76 -11.45
C SER A 531 0.26 40.86 -9.93
N LEU A 532 -0.89 41.32 -9.43
CA LEU A 532 -1.16 41.40 -7.99
C LEU A 532 -1.12 40.00 -7.36
N THR A 533 -1.73 39.02 -8.02
CA THR A 533 -1.72 37.63 -7.54
C THR A 533 -0.30 37.06 -7.51
N GLY A 534 0.51 37.31 -8.55
CA GLY A 534 1.93 36.92 -8.59
C GLY A 534 2.74 37.53 -7.44
N ILE A 535 2.55 38.83 -7.16
CA ILE A 535 3.18 39.52 -6.02
C ILE A 535 2.76 38.90 -4.69
N LEU A 536 1.48 38.59 -4.51
CA LEU A 536 0.96 37.97 -3.29
C LEU A 536 1.53 36.55 -3.10
N VAL A 537 1.54 35.72 -4.14
CA VAL A 537 2.14 34.37 -4.10
C VAL A 537 3.62 34.45 -3.73
N MET A 538 4.36 35.39 -4.33
CA MET A 538 5.77 35.63 -4.01
C MET A 538 5.95 36.05 -2.54
N ALA A 539 5.18 37.02 -2.05
CA ALA A 539 5.27 37.53 -0.69
C ALA A 539 4.95 36.46 0.37
N LEU A 540 3.89 35.68 0.15
CA LEU A 540 3.48 34.60 1.05
C LEU A 540 4.52 33.48 1.15
N SER A 541 5.30 33.27 0.08
CA SER A 541 6.31 32.21 0.00
C SER A 541 7.58 32.49 0.83
N PHE A 542 7.83 33.74 1.24
CA PHE A 542 8.95 34.07 2.14
C PHE A 542 8.66 33.81 3.62
N SER A 543 7.38 33.72 4.00
CA SER A 543 7.00 33.58 5.39
C SER A 543 7.36 32.20 5.93
N LYS A 544 8.10 32.17 7.05
CA LYS A 544 8.42 30.92 7.75
C LYS A 544 7.19 30.43 8.51
N GLY A 545 6.77 29.20 8.23
CA GLY A 545 5.73 28.50 8.98
C GLY A 545 6.25 27.97 10.32
N LYS A 546 5.34 27.57 11.21
CA LYS A 546 5.73 26.84 12.43
C LYS A 546 6.06 25.39 12.07
N ILE A 547 7.20 24.90 12.54
CA ILE A 547 7.58 23.48 12.51
C ILE A 547 6.89 22.79 13.68
N LYS A 548 6.16 21.71 13.40
CA LYS A 548 5.41 20.96 14.42
C LYS A 548 6.12 19.69 14.85
N GLU A 549 6.90 19.09 13.96
CA GLU A 549 7.48 17.77 14.15
C GLU A 549 9.02 17.82 14.17
N LYS A 550 9.63 16.71 14.59
CA LYS A 550 11.08 16.49 14.56
C LYS A 550 11.40 15.37 13.57
N TYR A 551 12.53 15.50 12.88
CA TYR A 551 12.95 14.65 11.77
C TYR A 551 14.41 14.16 11.93
N GLY A 552 14.96 14.22 13.13
CA GLY A 552 16.31 13.76 13.44
C GLY A 552 17.38 14.44 12.59
N LEU A 553 18.13 13.65 11.80
CA LEU A 553 19.21 14.18 10.94
C LEU A 553 18.73 15.16 9.86
N TRP A 554 17.42 15.23 9.59
CA TRP A 554 16.83 16.12 8.59
C TRP A 554 16.48 17.49 9.14
N ASP A 555 16.47 17.68 10.47
CA ASP A 555 16.02 18.95 11.10
C ASP A 555 16.77 20.17 10.55
N LYS A 556 18.04 20.00 10.14
CA LYS A 556 18.85 21.06 9.51
C LYS A 556 18.37 21.53 8.13
N TYR A 557 17.53 20.74 7.45
CA TYR A 557 17.00 21.04 6.11
C TYR A 557 15.55 21.55 6.14
N VAL A 558 14.89 21.54 7.30
CA VAL A 558 13.53 22.05 7.49
C VAL A 558 13.56 23.57 7.70
N VAL A 559 12.80 24.34 6.90
CA VAL A 559 12.93 25.83 6.77
C VAL A 559 11.65 26.63 6.90
#